data_AF-A0A959TBM6-F1
#
_entry.id   AF-A0A959TBM6-F1
#
_cell.length_a   1.000
_cell.length_b   1.000
_cell.length_c   1.000
_cell.angle_alpha   90.00
_cell.angle_beta   90.00
_cell.angle_gamma   90.00
#
_symmetry.space_group_name_H-M   'P 1'
#
loop_
_entity.id
_entity.type
_entity.pdbx_description
1 polymer ?
#
loop_
_entity_poly.entity_id
_entity_poly.type
_entity_poly.pdbx_seq_one_letter_code
_entity_poly.pdbx_strand_id
1 'polypeptide(L)'
;RIHKVDPVAGTSTPLVSQTIFTPNGIVYDPTLDRLVVVAWGSNAGIHAVDPVSGAMSLLTNTGLTNLDGVTIDCNGQFWVTSWTPDQLTQYDPSFALPGIPAVGVVLNNAADIDY
;
A
#
# COMPACT_ATOMS: atom_id res chain seq x y z
N ARG A 1 1.03 -13.77 0.00
CA ARG A 1 2.11 -14.01 -1.00
C ARG A 1 2.16 -12.81 -1.93
N ILE A 2 3.33 -12.46 -2.46
CA ILE A 2 3.50 -11.43 -3.49
C ILE A 2 4.29 -12.06 -4.62
N HIS A 3 3.86 -11.87 -5.87
CA HIS A 3 4.46 -12.47 -7.05
C HIS A 3 5.08 -11.40 -7.95
N LYS A 4 6.21 -11.71 -8.57
CA LYS A 4 6.74 -10.99 -9.73
C LYS A 4 6.20 -11.67 -10.98
N VAL A 5 5.61 -10.89 -11.88
CA VAL A 5 5.01 -11.38 -13.12
C VAL A 5 5.88 -10.94 -14.30
N ASP A 6 6.21 -11.88 -15.17
CA ASP A 6 6.71 -11.60 -16.51
C ASP A 6 5.51 -11.70 -17.48
N PRO A 7 4.95 -10.56 -17.93
CA PRO A 7 3.78 -10.56 -18.79
C PRO A 7 4.10 -11.01 -20.22
N VAL A 8 5.36 -10.90 -20.67
CA VAL A 8 5.77 -11.32 -22.01
C VAL A 8 5.89 -12.84 -22.07
N ALA A 9 6.50 -13.45 -21.05
CA ALA A 9 6.60 -14.90 -20.93
C ALA A 9 5.31 -15.55 -20.39
N GLY A 10 4.38 -14.78 -19.82
CA GLY A 10 3.18 -15.31 -19.17
C GLY A 10 3.50 -16.13 -17.92
N THR A 11 4.58 -15.80 -17.21
CA THR A 11 5.04 -16.55 -16.04
C THR A 11 5.01 -15.68 -14.78
N SER A 12 4.98 -16.32 -13.62
CA SER A 12 5.19 -15.62 -12.35
C SER A 12 6.06 -16.43 -11.40
N THR A 13 6.83 -15.73 -10.58
CA THR A 13 7.65 -16.31 -9.52
C THR A 13 7.31 -15.63 -8.20
N PRO A 14 7.28 -16.35 -7.06
CA PRO A 14 7.10 -15.72 -5.77
C PRO A 14 8.24 -14.72 -5.50
N LEU A 15 7.89 -13.45 -5.24
CA LEU A 15 8.80 -12.47 -4.64
C LEU A 15 8.79 -12.62 -3.12
N VAL A 16 7.58 -12.76 -2.55
CA VAL A 16 7.35 -13.05 -1.14
C VAL A 16 6.53 -14.33 -1.01
N SER A 17 7.20 -15.43 -0.66
CA SER A 17 6.59 -16.75 -0.52
C SER A 17 5.60 -16.88 0.64
N GLN A 18 5.75 -16.05 1.67
CA GLN A 18 4.83 -15.96 2.80
C GLN A 18 4.84 -14.54 3.36
N THR A 19 3.69 -13.87 3.33
CA THR A 19 3.51 -12.53 3.93
C THR A 19 3.18 -12.67 5.41
N ILE A 20 3.57 -11.68 6.22
CA ILE A 20 3.23 -11.61 7.66
C ILE A 20 1.94 -10.79 7.92
N PHE A 21 1.29 -10.36 6.85
CA PHE A 21 0.04 -9.61 6.80
C PHE A 21 -0.78 -10.09 5.59
N THR A 22 -2.02 -9.60 5.47
CA THR A 22 -2.89 -9.84 4.32
C THR A 22 -2.71 -8.70 3.31
N PRO A 23 -1.86 -8.82 2.27
CA PRO A 23 -1.64 -7.74 1.30
C PRO A 23 -2.89 -7.51 0.46
N ASN A 24 -3.09 -6.27 0.00
CA ASN A 24 -4.17 -5.95 -0.93
C ASN A 24 -3.72 -4.98 -2.05
N GLY A 25 -3.50 -3.71 -1.73
CA GLY A 25 -2.97 -2.72 -2.69
C GLY A 25 -1.44 -2.65 -2.69
N ILE A 26 -0.87 -2.27 -3.83
CA ILE A 26 0.59 -2.14 -4.02
C ILE A 26 0.91 -1.00 -5.00
N VAL A 27 1.92 -0.20 -4.69
CA VAL A 27 2.51 0.79 -5.61
C VAL A 27 4.04 0.75 -5.55
N TYR A 28 4.71 1.08 -6.65
CA TYR A 28 6.16 1.24 -6.67
C TYR A 28 6.55 2.67 -6.31
N ASP A 29 7.44 2.83 -5.34
CA ASP A 29 8.08 4.08 -4.96
C ASP A 29 9.44 4.17 -5.66
N PRO A 30 9.56 4.95 -6.75
CA PRO A 30 10.80 5.05 -7.52
C PRO A 30 11.87 5.87 -6.81
N THR A 31 11.52 6.67 -5.79
CA THR A 31 12.47 7.52 -5.08
C THR A 31 13.36 6.70 -4.15
N LEU A 32 12.76 5.69 -3.51
CA LEU A 32 13.43 4.83 -2.54
C LEU A 32 13.61 3.38 -3.01
N ASP A 33 13.27 3.10 -4.27
CA ASP A 33 13.32 1.77 -4.91
C ASP A 33 12.68 0.67 -4.05
N ARG A 34 11.42 0.89 -3.67
CA ARG A 34 10.65 -0.04 -2.82
C ARG A 34 9.23 -0.20 -3.33
N LEU A 35 8.62 -1.33 -3.03
CA LEU A 35 7.19 -1.51 -3.15
C LEU A 35 6.54 -1.04 -1.85
N VAL A 36 5.49 -0.24 -1.93
CA VAL A 36 4.64 0.10 -0.79
C VAL A 36 3.38 -0.73 -0.90
N VAL A 37 3.14 -1.57 0.09
CA VAL A 37 2.04 -2.54 0.13
C VAL A 37 1.15 -2.24 1.32
N VAL A 38 -0.15 -2.09 1.07
CA VAL A 38 -1.15 -1.91 2.12
C VAL A 38 -1.79 -3.24 2.50
N ALA A 39 -2.27 -3.32 3.73
CA ALA A 39 -2.79 -4.54 4.30
C ALA A 39 -4.30 -4.49 4.63
N TRP A 40 -4.94 -5.63 4.54
CA TRP A 40 -6.27 -5.87 5.11
C TRP A 40 -6.20 -6.26 6.58
N GLY A 41 -7.29 -6.00 7.31
CA GLY A 41 -7.43 -6.34 8.73
C GLY A 41 -7.61 -5.13 9.64
N SER A 42 -7.57 -5.37 10.95
CA SER A 42 -7.66 -4.34 11.98
C SER A 42 -6.31 -3.66 12.22
N ASN A 43 -6.32 -2.34 12.50
CA ASN A 43 -5.11 -1.53 12.64
C ASN A 43 -4.10 -1.81 11.52
N ALA A 44 -4.61 -1.80 10.28
CA ALA A 44 -3.89 -2.28 9.14
C ALA A 44 -2.60 -1.47 8.91
N GLY A 45 -1.53 -2.20 8.60
CA GLY A 45 -0.21 -1.64 8.37
C GLY A 45 0.03 -1.24 6.91
N ILE A 46 0.92 -0.29 6.73
CA ILE A 46 1.56 0.02 5.45
C ILE A 46 2.98 -0.53 5.51
N HIS A 47 3.37 -1.32 4.53
CA HIS A 47 4.63 -2.07 4.53
C HIS A 47 5.49 -1.68 3.32
N ALA A 48 6.80 -1.59 3.53
CA ALA A 48 7.77 -1.59 2.45
C ALA A 48 8.16 -3.04 2.13
N VAL A 49 8.27 -3.34 0.84
CA VAL A 49 8.78 -4.61 0.33
C VAL A 49 9.90 -4.31 -0.68
N ASP A 50 11.07 -4.88 -0.45
CA ASP A 50 12.19 -4.78 -1.38
C ASP A 50 11.85 -5.51 -2.69
N PRO A 51 11.95 -4.85 -3.86
CA PRO A 51 11.47 -5.40 -5.14
C PRO A 51 12.33 -6.54 -5.69
N VAL A 52 13.50 -6.80 -5.10
CA VAL A 52 14.46 -7.82 -5.55
C VAL A 52 14.43 -9.04 -4.63
N SER A 53 14.63 -8.81 -3.33
CA SER A 53 14.73 -9.83 -2.29
C SER A 53 13.39 -10.19 -1.63
N GLY A 54 12.37 -9.33 -1.75
CA GLY A 54 11.10 -9.51 -1.07
C GLY A 54 11.16 -9.26 0.44
N ALA A 55 12.25 -8.68 0.95
CA ALA A 55 12.35 -8.31 2.37
C ALA A 55 11.25 -7.31 2.75
N MET A 56 10.53 -7.59 3.83
CA MET A 56 9.40 -6.77 4.29
C MET A 56 9.76 -5.99 5.55
N SER A 57 9.31 -4.74 5.64
CA SER A 57 9.36 -3.94 6.86
C SER A 57 8.07 -3.14 7.04
N LEU A 58 7.68 -2.87 8.28
CA LEU A 58 6.55 -2.00 8.59
C LEU A 58 6.99 -0.53 8.44
N LEU A 59 6.22 0.26 7.70
CA LEU A 59 6.39 1.71 7.61
C LEU A 59 5.58 2.42 8.70
N THR A 60 4.30 2.10 8.81
CA THR A 60 3.42 2.65 9.85
C THR A 60 2.20 1.77 10.12
N ASN A 61 1.66 1.84 11.34
CA ASN A 61 0.33 1.35 11.66
C ASN A 61 -0.65 2.52 11.53
N THR A 62 -1.77 2.30 10.85
CA THR A 62 -2.65 3.41 10.47
C THR A 62 -3.75 3.71 11.48
N GLY A 63 -4.09 2.76 12.36
CA GLY A 63 -5.33 2.80 13.15
C GLY A 63 -6.61 2.59 12.32
N LEU A 64 -6.48 2.46 11.00
CA LEU A 64 -7.57 2.20 10.06
C LEU A 64 -7.77 0.69 9.89
N THR A 65 -8.87 0.31 9.24
CA THR A 65 -9.12 -1.09 8.88
C THR A 65 -9.30 -1.26 7.38
N ASN A 66 -8.90 -2.42 6.88
CA ASN A 66 -9.08 -2.84 5.49
C ASN A 66 -8.58 -1.76 4.53
N LEU A 67 -7.25 -1.57 4.50
CA LEU A 67 -6.64 -0.71 3.50
C LEU A 67 -6.70 -1.43 2.16
N ASP A 68 -7.23 -0.74 1.16
CA ASP A 68 -7.54 -1.38 -0.11
C ASP A 68 -6.55 -0.97 -1.19
N GLY A 69 -6.67 0.25 -1.72
CA GLY A 69 -5.82 0.84 -2.73
C GLY A 69 -4.74 1.75 -2.15
N VAL A 70 -3.64 1.89 -2.89
CA VAL A 70 -2.54 2.82 -2.59
C VAL A 70 -1.97 3.36 -3.89
N THR A 71 -1.74 4.68 -3.94
CA THR A 71 -1.00 5.32 -5.04
C THR A 71 -0.01 6.36 -4.51
N ILE A 72 0.87 6.84 -5.38
CA ILE A 72 1.85 7.90 -5.12
C ILE A 72 1.62 9.04 -6.11
N ASP A 73 1.44 10.27 -5.62
CA ASP A 73 1.24 11.43 -6.49
C ASP A 73 2.55 12.02 -7.02
N CYS A 74 2.46 13.01 -7.91
CA CYS A 74 3.64 13.66 -8.50
C CYS A 74 4.54 14.41 -7.50
N ASN A 75 4.07 14.66 -6.28
CA ASN A 75 4.86 15.25 -5.20
C ASN A 75 5.48 14.18 -4.28
N GLY A 76 5.27 12.90 -4.57
CA GLY A 76 5.72 11.77 -3.76
C GLY A 76 4.83 11.47 -2.55
N GLN A 77 3.65 12.10 -2.45
CA GLN A 77 2.73 11.83 -1.35
C GLN A 77 1.95 10.56 -1.63
N PHE A 78 1.75 9.75 -0.59
CA PHE A 78 0.98 8.52 -0.70
C PHE A 78 -0.48 8.76 -0.37
N TRP A 79 -1.36 8.11 -1.12
CA TRP A 79 -2.80 8.18 -0.94
C TRP A 79 -3.34 6.77 -0.77
N VAL A 80 -4.05 6.52 0.32
CA VAL A 80 -4.54 5.18 0.70
C VAL A 80 -6.04 5.22 0.96
N THR A 81 -6.78 4.26 0.41
CA THR A 81 -8.20 4.06 0.72
C THR A 81 -8.37 3.06 1.86
N SER A 82 -9.36 3.29 2.74
CA SER A 82 -9.73 2.39 3.83
C SER A 82 -11.24 2.21 3.91
N TRP A 83 -11.71 1.11 4.51
CA TRP A 83 -13.15 0.85 4.67
C TRP A 83 -13.70 1.23 6.05
N THR A 84 -12.87 1.28 7.08
CA THR A 84 -13.29 1.85 8.38
C THR A 84 -12.23 2.77 8.96
N PRO A 85 -12.54 4.07 9.09
CA PRO A 85 -13.60 4.77 8.35
C PRO A 85 -13.45 4.59 6.82
N ASP A 86 -14.56 4.69 6.09
CA ASP A 86 -14.55 4.81 4.62
C ASP A 86 -13.94 6.17 4.26
N GLN A 87 -12.66 6.20 3.87
CA GLN A 87 -11.97 7.46 3.59
C GLN A 87 -10.74 7.30 2.68
N LEU A 88 -10.33 8.43 2.12
CA LEU A 88 -9.01 8.61 1.49
C LEU A 88 -8.08 9.26 2.53
N THR A 89 -6.88 8.73 2.70
CA THR A 89 -5.89 9.24 3.66
C THR A 89 -4.57 9.53 2.96
N GLN A 90 -4.03 10.73 3.16
CA GLN A 90 -2.72 11.12 2.68
C GLN A 90 -1.63 10.76 3.70
N TYR A 91 -0.49 10.28 3.22
CA TYR A 91 0.72 10.08 4.01
C TYR A 91 1.91 10.79 3.36
N ASP A 92 2.82 11.27 4.19
CA ASP A 92 4.09 11.83 3.72
C ASP A 92 5.00 10.72 3.16
N PRO A 93 6.03 11.04 2.35
CA PRO A 93 6.81 10.03 1.63
C PRO A 93 7.59 9.09 2.58
N SER A 94 7.87 9.55 3.80
CA SER A 94 8.56 8.75 4.82
C SER A 94 7.63 7.96 5.72
N PHE A 95 6.31 8.21 5.68
CA PHE A 95 5.31 7.67 6.60
C PHE A 95 5.61 7.96 8.09
N ALA A 96 6.44 8.96 8.37
CA ALA A 96 6.83 9.33 9.72
C ALA A 96 5.76 10.17 10.43
N LEU A 97 4.87 10.81 9.66
CA LEU A 97 3.76 11.58 10.19
C LEU A 97 2.47 10.76 10.19
N PRO A 98 1.53 11.06 11.10
CA PRO A 98 0.19 10.50 11.04
C PRO A 98 -0.49 10.79 9.70
N GLY A 99 -1.29 9.84 9.22
CA GLY A 99 -2.09 10.02 8.01
C GLY A 99 -3.12 11.15 8.17
N ILE A 100 -3.32 11.93 7.12
CA ILE A 100 -4.24 13.07 7.07
C ILE A 100 -5.45 12.67 6.21
N PRO A 101 -6.66 12.54 6.79
CA PRO A 101 -7.86 12.24 6.01
C PRO A 101 -8.18 13.37 5.02
N ALA A 102 -8.51 13.02 3.78
CA ALA A 102 -8.95 13.98 2.77
C ALA A 102 -10.36 14.49 3.11
N VAL A 103 -10.48 15.78 3.40
CA VAL A 103 -11.75 16.39 3.80
C VAL A 103 -12.68 16.54 2.60
N GLY A 104 -13.95 16.17 2.76
CA GLY A 104 -14.97 16.32 1.72
C GLY A 104 -15.00 15.19 0.69
N VAL A 105 -14.12 14.19 0.83
CA VAL A 105 -14.16 12.97 0.02
C VAL A 105 -15.13 11.98 0.67
N VAL A 106 -16.16 11.59 -0.06
CA VAL A 106 -17.13 10.56 0.37
C VAL A 106 -16.84 9.30 -0.42
N LEU A 107 -16.43 8.26 0.29
CA LEU A 107 -16.20 6.93 -0.27
C LEU A 107 -17.21 5.93 0.29
N ASN A 108 -17.35 4.81 -0.38
CA ASN A 108 -18.03 3.64 0.13
C ASN A 108 -17.35 2.38 -0.41
N ASN A 109 -16.73 1.61 0.49
CA ASN A 109 -16.01 0.39 0.12
C ASN A 109 -15.03 0.62 -1.04
N ALA A 110 -14.29 1.74 -0.99
CA ALA A 110 -13.36 2.09 -2.04
C ALA A 110 -12.26 1.03 -2.12
N ALA A 111 -12.10 0.47 -3.33
CA ALA A 111 -11.12 -0.55 -3.61
C ALA A 111 -9.81 0.11 -4.08
N ASP A 112 -9.54 0.03 -5.38
CA ASP A 112 -8.28 0.50 -5.95
C ASP A 112 -8.26 2.01 -6.24
N ILE A 113 -7.05 2.57 -6.34
CA ILE A 113 -6.80 3.97 -6.67
C ILE A 113 -5.53 4.09 -7.50
N ASP A 114 -5.50 5.02 -8.45
CA ASP A 114 -4.31 5.33 -9.25
C ASP A 114 -4.18 6.84 -9.49
N TYR A 115 -2.98 7.32 -9.87
CA TYR A 115 -2.65 8.73 -10.11
C TYR A 115 -1.86 8.93 -11.41
#